data_AF-A0A528HD43-F1
#
_entry.id   AF-A0A528HD43-F1
#
_cell.length_a   1.000
_cell.length_b   1.000
_cell.length_c   1.000
_cell.angle_alpha   90.00
_cell.angle_beta   90.00
_cell.angle_gamma   90.00
#
_symmetry.space_group_name_H-M   'P 1'
#
loop_
_entity.id
_entity.type
_entity.pdbx_description
1 polymer ?
#
loop_
_entity_poly.entity_id
_entity_poly.type
_entity_poly.pdbx_seq_one_letter_code
_entity_poly.pdbx_strand_id
1 'polypeptide(L)' 'PGPHFALLEKLSTEAGVEELSMGMSGDYETAIAFGATSVRVGSAIFGSR' A
#
# COMPACT_ATOMS: atom_id res chain seq x y z
N PRO A 1 5.86 -0.69 -8.51
CA PRO A 1 4.62 -0.61 -7.69
C PRO A 1 3.86 0.72 -7.79
N GLY A 2 4.53 1.88 -7.97
CA GLY A 2 3.90 3.21 -7.99
C GLY A 2 2.65 3.38 -8.89
N PRO A 3 2.69 2.98 -10.19
CA PRO A 3 1.49 3.09 -11.05
C PRO A 3 0.28 2.30 -10.55
N HIS A 4 0.50 1.20 -9.82
CA HIS A 4 -0.59 0.40 -9.27
C HIS A 4 -1.18 1.05 -8.01
N PHE A 5 -0.35 1.69 -7.18
CA PHE A 5 -0.83 2.44 -6.01
C PHE A 5 -1.61 3.69 -6.42
N ALA A 6 -1.14 4.42 -7.44
CA ALA A 6 -1.88 5.55 -8.00
C ALA A 6 -3.25 5.15 -8.55
N LEU A 7 -3.33 4.01 -9.24
CA LEU A 7 -4.62 3.50 -9.73
C LEU A 7 -5.55 3.11 -8.58
N LEU A 8 -5.02 2.50 -7.51
CA LEU A 8 -5.83 2.12 -6.36
C LEU A 8 -6.40 3.33 -5.62
N GLU A 9 -5.62 4.39 -5.44
CA GLU A 9 -6.08 5.65 -4.84
C GLU A 9 -7.16 6.34 -5.69
N LYS A 10 -7.00 6.31 -7.02
CA LYS A 10 -8.05 6.80 -7.92
C LYS A 10 -9.34 6.01 -7.75
N LEU A 11 -9.25 4.68 -7.73
CA LEU A 11 -10.42 3.80 -7.58
C LEU A 11 -11.06 3.95 -6.20
N SER A 12 -10.29 4.18 -5.14
CA SER A 12 -10.86 4.39 -3.80
C SER A 12 -11.67 5.68 -3.75
N THR A 13 -11.19 6.74 -4.39
CA THR A 13 -11.92 7.99 -4.57
C THR A 13 -13.22 7.78 -5.35
N GLU A 14 -13.18 7.06 -6.46
CA GLU A 14 -14.37 6.74 -7.26
C GLU A 14 -15.38 5.87 -6.51
N ALA A 15 -14.91 4.97 -5.66
CA ALA A 15 -15.74 4.08 -4.85
C ALA A 15 -16.22 4.71 -3.53
N GLY A 16 -15.71 5.89 -3.15
CA GLY A 16 -16.03 6.54 -1.89
C GLY A 16 -15.52 5.77 -0.65
N VAL A 17 -14.37 5.11 -0.75
CA VAL A 17 -13.73 4.40 0.37
C VAL A 17 -12.45 5.10 0.79
N GLU A 18 -12.26 5.24 2.10
CA GLU A 18 -11.14 6.00 2.68
C GLU A 18 -9.90 5.13 2.93
N GLU A 19 -10.09 3.82 3.06
CA GLU A 19 -9.03 2.90 3.46
C GLU A 19 -8.27 2.30 2.27
N LEU A 20 -6.94 2.40 2.31
CA LEU A 20 -6.03 1.89 1.30
C LEU A 20 -5.04 0.89 1.91
N SER A 21 -5.37 -0.40 1.84
CA SER A 21 -4.46 -1.47 2.23
C SER A 21 -3.53 -1.84 1.08
N MET A 22 -2.34 -1.24 1.03
CA MET A 22 -1.34 -1.48 -0.01
C MET A 22 0.08 -1.31 0.52
N GLY A 23 1.05 -1.95 -0.12
CA GLY A 23 2.43 -2.03 0.36
C GLY A 23 2.72 -3.28 1.19
N MET A 24 3.88 -3.86 0.91
CA MET A 24 4.47 -5.04 1.54
C MET A 24 5.88 -4.70 2.07
N SER A 25 6.60 -5.68 2.64
CA SER A 25 7.95 -5.50 3.19
C SER A 25 8.96 -4.75 2.30
N GLY A 26 8.83 -4.84 0.97
CA GLY A 26 9.78 -4.24 0.02
C GLY A 26 9.35 -2.91 -0.60
N ASP A 27 8.12 -2.46 -0.35
CA ASP A 27 7.56 -1.29 -1.03
C ASP A 27 6.58 -0.46 -0.18
N TYR A 28 6.49 -0.71 1.13
CA TYR A 28 5.61 0.02 2.04
C TYR A 28 5.90 1.53 2.08
N GLU A 29 7.15 1.96 1.96
CA GLU A 29 7.49 3.40 1.92
C GLU A 29 6.93 4.08 0.67
N THR A 30 7.01 3.40 -0.47
CA THR A 30 6.37 3.88 -1.69
C THR A 30 4.85 3.90 -1.51
N ALA A 31 4.25 2.84 -0.93
CA ALA A 31 2.82 2.80 -0.68
C ALA A 31 2.33 3.96 0.22
N ILE A 32 3.09 4.31 1.26
CA ILE A 32 2.81 5.47 2.13
C ILE A 32 2.82 6.77 1.32
N ALA A 33 3.81 6.96 0.43
CA ALA A 33 3.86 8.14 -0.43
C ALA A 33 2.66 8.26 -1.40
N PHE A 34 1.95 7.16 -1.65
CA PHE A 34 0.73 7.10 -2.45
C PHE A 34 -0.56 7.02 -1.61
N GLY A 35 -0.49 7.26 -0.29
CA GLY A 35 -1.68 7.37 0.56
C GLY A 35 -2.15 6.09 1.24
N ALA A 36 -1.30 5.06 1.36
CA ALA A 36 -1.66 3.85 2.11
C ALA A 36 -2.04 4.17 3.57
N THR A 37 -3.19 3.67 4.01
CA THR A 37 -3.64 3.73 5.42
C THR A 37 -3.27 2.46 6.19
N SER A 38 -2.97 1.38 5.47
CA SER A 38 -2.55 0.10 6.04
C SER A 38 -1.49 -0.57 5.16
N VAL A 39 -0.38 -0.99 5.76
CA VAL A 39 0.73 -1.71 5.10
C VAL A 39 0.91 -3.10 5.72
N ARG A 40 1.41 -4.06 4.93
CA ARG A 40 1.56 -5.46 5.37
C ARG A 40 3.03 -5.85 5.40
N VAL A 41 3.66 -5.70 6.56
CA VAL A 41 5.10 -5.96 6.72
C VAL A 41 5.32 -7.31 7.40
N GLY A 42 5.98 -8.24 6.70
CA GLY A 42 6.23 -9.60 7.19
C GLY A 42 7.72 -9.86 7.31
N SER A 43 8.37 -10.18 6.20
CA SER A 43 9.79 -10.54 6.16
C SER A 43 10.74 -9.48 6.72
N ALA A 44 10.40 -8.19 6.65
CA ALA A 44 11.22 -7.14 7.25
C ALA A 44 11.13 -7.12 8.79
N ILE A 45 10.09 -7.70 9.39
CA ILE A 45 9.93 -7.85 10.84
C ILE A 45 10.43 -9.22 11.30
N PHE A 46 10.02 -10.29 10.62
CA PHE A 46 10.19 -11.67 11.08
C PHE A 46 11.30 -12.45 10.37
N GLY A 47 11.92 -11.90 9.32
CA GLY A 47 12.93 -12.59 8.52
C GLY A 47 12.35 -13.46 7.39
N SER A 48 13.21 -14.28 6.78
CA SER A 48 12.80 -15.24 5.74
C SER A 48 11.85 -16.29 6.31
N ARG A 49 10.95 -16.80 5.45
CA ARG A 49 10.09 -17.94 5.78
C ARG A 49 10.88 -19.22 5.95
#